data_AF-A0A1F6D3Y5-F1
#
_entry.id   AF-A0A1F6D3Y5-F1
#
_cell.length_a   1.000
_cell.length_b   1.000
_cell.length_c   1.000
_cell.angle_alpha   90.00
_cell.angle_beta   90.00
_cell.angle_gamma   90.00
#
_symmetry.space_group_name_H-M   'P 1'
#
loop_
_entity.id
_entity.type
_entity.pdbx_description
1 polymer ?
#
loop_
_entity_poly.entity_id
_entity_poly.type
_entity_poly.pdbx_seq_one_letter_code
_entity_poly.pdbx_strand_id
1 'polypeptide(L)'
;MRRAFILVLALCAVRATSIDANTFVVGGQLASEVEVEIVRDVSLPPGLTFFRTQITRVPTFTSPTTSQQVVSQQAVFSTPPSSEEERVDACGNRYAMYRWDSPPARVEARTKLRLRCRVDFPALPGDAPFPPAPAPEEVRDYLKPAPLAQSEDAGVKALAQRLIGGARLQHEAVSAVLNYVADHVTYTLEPEAYDALYALRTGRGNCQNFSNLSVALLRAAGIPARVACGWSIRKGWSVQQPNGTVRTLNLADGRHAWLEVYDPKWGWVPYDAQQTHRFVSTRYVRVSVGFDSGDDPDGVYKWAGAPSGKALSFRESIQVNFASDQDMTQSLEERPEPSNHLFTVSVGEVRPPAPPPLAALPSPAPSGAERSSHTPPPGAESPTPQALPPGAGRPTPSVPLPDVGATPKPEADLSRLSFTRPLTVGNLHFPALDVFGVATAEGANRYVVESAEYVTGKEAFAQAFDLERPTLVQDISLALRRFGGQSGQLWLELMDDVNGAPGGEPASSGKVSVASLPMEGGYRWVVFPFNSMASKVVLTPGRYWVVLRYSGDAICNWFYIYGNPYGSPDGTRSRWAGEAAWNTIRNYDFNFRVRGATAS
;
A
#
# COMPACT_ATOMS: atom_id res chain seq x y z
N MET A 1 7.49 -66.14 -13.88
CA MET A 1 6.32 -65.41 -14.43
C MET A 1 5.13 -65.78 -13.54
N ARG A 2 4.33 -64.92 -12.89
CA ARG A 2 4.07 -63.47 -12.90
C ARG A 2 3.85 -63.05 -11.43
N ARG A 3 4.32 -61.85 -11.09
CA ARG A 3 4.18 -61.20 -9.77
C ARG A 3 2.82 -60.51 -9.67
N ALA A 4 2.15 -60.67 -8.53
CA ALA A 4 1.01 -59.85 -8.12
C ALA A 4 1.53 -58.49 -7.62
N PHE A 5 0.97 -57.40 -8.15
CA PHE A 5 1.21 -56.04 -7.68
C PHE A 5 0.07 -55.64 -6.75
N ILE A 6 0.39 -55.42 -5.48
CA ILE A 6 -0.48 -54.75 -4.52
C ILE A 6 -0.24 -53.25 -4.71
N LEU A 7 -1.29 -52.52 -5.09
CA LEU A 7 -1.30 -51.06 -5.21
C LEU A 7 -1.46 -50.47 -3.81
N VAL A 8 -0.40 -49.86 -3.26
CA VAL A 8 -0.49 -49.04 -2.04
C VAL A 8 -0.90 -47.63 -2.47
N LEU A 9 -2.12 -47.23 -2.13
CA LEU A 9 -2.61 -45.86 -2.21
C LEU A 9 -1.84 -45.00 -1.20
N ALA A 10 -0.93 -44.17 -1.69
CA ALA A 10 -0.33 -43.10 -0.91
C ALA A 10 -1.37 -41.98 -0.72
N LEU A 11 -1.96 -41.90 0.47
CA LEU A 11 -2.67 -40.71 0.91
C LEU A 11 -1.64 -39.58 1.09
N CYS A 12 -1.54 -38.69 0.10
CA CYS A 12 -0.93 -37.39 0.29
C CYS A 12 -1.84 -36.56 1.19
N ALA A 13 -1.60 -36.61 2.51
CA ALA A 13 -2.11 -35.61 3.42
C ALA A 13 -1.47 -34.27 3.07
N VAL A 14 -2.20 -33.44 2.31
CA VAL A 14 -1.93 -32.01 2.23
C VAL A 14 -2.06 -31.49 3.65
N ARG A 15 -0.93 -31.22 4.31
CA ARG A 15 -0.94 -30.48 5.58
C ARG A 15 -1.58 -29.14 5.28
N ALA A 16 -2.64 -28.82 6.02
CA ALA A 16 -3.15 -27.46 6.09
C ALA A 16 -2.00 -26.58 6.59
N THR A 17 -1.34 -25.88 5.68
CA THR A 17 -0.66 -24.62 6.01
C THR A 17 -1.72 -23.74 6.66
N SER A 18 -1.41 -23.14 7.81
CA SER A 18 -2.29 -22.12 8.40
C SER A 18 -2.57 -21.09 7.31
N ILE A 19 -3.84 -20.94 6.94
CA ILE A 19 -4.27 -19.89 6.03
C ILE A 19 -4.43 -18.67 6.94
N ASP A 20 -3.35 -17.90 7.09
CA ASP A 20 -3.40 -16.66 7.86
C ASP A 20 -4.27 -15.62 7.14
N ALA A 21 -5.00 -14.82 7.92
CA ALA A 21 -5.93 -13.81 7.41
C ALA A 21 -5.24 -12.47 7.11
N ASN A 22 -5.49 -11.93 5.91
CA ASN A 22 -4.69 -10.83 5.33
C ASN A 22 -5.54 -9.67 4.82
N THR A 23 -6.85 -9.88 4.70
CA THR A 23 -7.80 -8.78 4.50
C THR A 23 -8.39 -8.35 5.84
N PHE A 24 -8.18 -7.10 6.22
CA PHE A 24 -8.73 -6.51 7.44
C PHE A 24 -9.92 -5.63 7.11
N VAL A 25 -11.08 -5.99 7.67
CA VAL A 25 -12.27 -5.13 7.59
C VAL A 25 -12.11 -4.03 8.63
N VAL A 26 -12.05 -2.79 8.17
CA VAL A 26 -11.83 -1.63 9.02
C VAL A 26 -13.15 -0.97 9.36
N GLY A 27 -13.30 -0.56 10.63
CA GLY A 27 -14.36 0.31 11.10
C GLY A 27 -13.81 1.62 11.67
N GLY A 28 -14.69 2.59 11.88
CA GLY A 28 -14.36 3.88 12.49
C GLY A 28 -14.27 5.01 11.48
N GLN A 29 -13.23 5.85 11.59
CA GLN A 29 -13.04 7.03 10.75
C GLN A 29 -11.58 7.47 10.66
N LEU A 30 -11.21 8.03 9.50
CA LEU A 30 -10.03 8.86 9.32
C LEU A 30 -10.47 10.29 8.98
N ALA A 31 -9.85 11.29 9.61
CA ALA A 31 -10.10 12.69 9.28
C ALA A 31 -8.81 13.51 9.39
N SER A 32 -8.46 14.24 8.33
CA SER A 32 -7.22 15.01 8.28
C SER A 32 -7.47 16.37 7.63
N GLU A 33 -6.86 17.41 8.19
CA GLU A 33 -6.70 18.70 7.51
C GLU A 33 -5.23 18.83 7.13
N VAL A 34 -4.97 18.86 5.83
CA VAL A 34 -3.61 18.85 5.29
C VAL A 34 -3.32 20.13 4.51
N GLU A 35 -2.11 20.63 4.71
CA GLU A 35 -1.52 21.73 3.97
C GLU A 35 -0.37 21.18 3.16
N VAL A 36 -0.46 21.30 1.84
CA VAL A 36 0.51 20.77 0.89
C VAL A 36 1.20 21.93 0.20
N GLU A 37 2.54 21.89 0.17
CA GLU A 37 3.36 22.77 -0.65
C GLU A 37 4.12 21.95 -1.69
N ILE A 38 3.85 22.22 -2.96
CA ILE A 38 4.52 21.58 -4.10
C ILE A 38 5.44 22.61 -4.74
N VAL A 39 6.73 22.31 -4.81
CA VAL A 39 7.71 23.13 -5.51
C VAL A 39 8.20 22.37 -6.74
N ARG A 40 7.99 22.97 -7.90
CA ARG A 40 8.47 22.48 -9.20
C ARG A 40 9.55 23.42 -9.69
N ASP A 41 10.76 22.92 -9.81
CA ASP A 41 11.92 23.67 -10.28
C ASP A 41 12.39 23.10 -11.61
N VAL A 42 12.32 23.93 -12.66
CA VAL A 42 12.71 23.56 -14.01
C VAL A 42 13.85 24.47 -14.45
N SER A 43 15.01 23.89 -14.72
CA SER A 43 16.13 24.59 -15.37
C SER A 43 16.04 24.39 -16.87
N LEU A 44 16.01 25.49 -17.61
CA LEU A 44 15.77 25.52 -19.05
C LEU A 44 17.06 25.87 -19.81
N PRO A 45 17.46 25.08 -20.82
CA PRO A 45 18.58 25.45 -21.68
C PRO A 45 18.27 26.70 -22.51
N PRO A 46 19.29 27.48 -22.89
CA PRO A 46 19.12 28.55 -23.88
C PRO A 46 18.76 27.99 -25.26
N GLY A 47 18.07 28.80 -26.07
CA GLY A 47 17.66 28.44 -27.44
C GLY A 47 16.24 27.87 -27.55
N LEU A 48 15.47 27.85 -26.46
CA LEU A 48 14.06 27.48 -26.48
C LEU A 48 13.21 28.64 -27.02
N THR A 49 12.29 28.31 -27.94
CA THR A 49 11.31 29.25 -28.50
C THR A 49 10.04 29.33 -27.68
N PHE A 50 9.76 28.31 -26.88
CA PHE A 50 8.74 28.37 -25.83
C PHE A 50 8.96 27.29 -24.78
N PHE A 51 8.35 27.51 -23.62
CA PHE A 51 8.19 26.51 -22.58
C PHE A 51 6.75 26.58 -22.06
N ARG A 52 6.13 25.43 -21.82
CA ARG A 52 4.83 25.34 -21.16
C ARG A 52 4.80 24.25 -20.11
N THR A 53 4.01 24.50 -19.07
CA THR A 53 3.64 23.52 -18.05
C THR A 53 2.15 23.61 -17.74
N GLN A 54 1.62 22.64 -17.04
CA GLN A 54 0.23 22.57 -16.63
C GLN A 54 0.12 22.23 -15.14
N ILE A 55 -0.80 22.89 -14.45
CA ILE A 55 -1.14 22.62 -13.05
C ILE A 55 -2.63 22.30 -12.99
N THR A 56 -2.94 21.11 -12.50
CA THR A 56 -4.33 20.67 -12.36
C THR A 56 -5.02 21.43 -11.23
N ARG A 57 -6.27 21.83 -11.47
CA ARG A 57 -7.17 22.35 -10.43
C ARG A 57 -7.66 21.13 -9.65
N VAL A 58 -7.11 20.93 -8.45
CA VAL A 58 -7.43 19.78 -7.62
C VAL A 58 -8.93 19.78 -7.36
N PRO A 59 -9.65 18.67 -7.64
CA PRO A 59 -11.09 18.62 -7.46
C PRO A 59 -11.45 18.36 -6.00
N THR A 60 -12.55 18.98 -5.57
CA THR A 60 -13.34 18.42 -4.46
C THR A 60 -14.05 17.18 -4.98
N PHE A 61 -13.97 16.08 -4.24
CA PHE A 61 -14.64 14.83 -4.62
C PHE A 61 -15.27 14.16 -3.40
N THR A 62 -16.31 13.38 -3.66
CA THR A 62 -16.96 12.53 -2.66
C THR A 62 -17.32 11.21 -3.30
N SER A 63 -17.01 10.15 -2.58
CA SER A 63 -17.41 8.77 -2.84
C SER A 63 -18.14 8.25 -1.58
N PRO A 64 -18.68 7.03 -1.59
CA PRO A 64 -19.37 6.48 -0.41
C PRO A 64 -18.49 6.36 0.84
N THR A 65 -17.18 6.22 0.69
CA THR A 65 -16.23 6.04 1.80
C THR A 65 -15.29 7.22 1.96
N THR A 66 -14.82 7.80 0.87
CA THR A 66 -13.75 8.79 0.86
C THR A 66 -14.26 10.13 0.34
N SER A 67 -13.91 11.20 1.04
CA SER A 67 -14.16 12.57 0.64
C SER A 67 -12.90 13.42 0.76
N GLN A 68 -12.74 14.33 -0.18
CA GLN A 68 -11.71 15.35 -0.22
C GLN A 68 -12.35 16.68 -0.57
N GLN A 69 -12.16 17.68 0.27
CA GLN A 69 -12.60 19.04 0.05
C GLN A 69 -11.40 19.96 -0.12
N VAL A 70 -11.32 20.66 -1.25
CA VAL A 70 -10.33 21.71 -1.46
C VAL A 70 -10.79 22.99 -0.78
N VAL A 71 -10.01 23.46 0.20
CA VAL A 71 -10.26 24.72 0.92
C VAL A 71 -9.64 25.88 0.15
N SER A 72 -8.41 25.72 -0.33
CA SER A 72 -7.73 26.69 -1.17
C SER A 72 -6.65 26.03 -2.01
N GLN A 73 -6.42 26.56 -3.22
CA GLN A 73 -5.29 26.21 -4.07
C GLN A 73 -4.73 27.51 -4.68
N GLN A 74 -3.43 27.72 -4.57
CA GLN A 74 -2.75 28.87 -5.16
C GLN A 74 -1.42 28.44 -5.77
N ALA A 75 -1.17 28.83 -7.01
CA ALA A 75 0.13 28.66 -7.67
C ALA A 75 0.80 30.02 -7.84
N VAL A 76 2.10 30.10 -7.53
CA VAL A 76 2.94 31.27 -7.71
C VAL A 76 4.19 30.88 -8.48
N PHE A 77 4.56 31.69 -9.47
CA PHE A 77 5.74 31.46 -10.30
C PHE A 77 6.84 32.47 -9.98
N SER A 78 8.10 32.03 -9.97
CA SER A 78 9.27 32.91 -9.84
C SER A 78 9.36 33.92 -10.98
N THR A 79 8.90 33.53 -12.16
CA THR A 79 8.79 34.38 -13.34
C THR A 79 7.37 34.23 -13.90
N PRO A 80 6.59 35.34 -13.99
CA PRO A 80 5.23 35.27 -14.52
C PRO A 80 5.19 34.66 -15.93
N PRO A 81 4.19 33.84 -16.24
CA PRO A 81 3.98 33.31 -17.59
C PRO A 81 3.54 34.41 -18.56
N SER A 82 3.85 34.23 -19.83
CA SER A 82 3.35 35.06 -20.94
C SER A 82 1.84 34.90 -21.13
N SER A 83 1.30 33.71 -20.86
CA SER A 83 -0.13 33.43 -20.87
C SER A 83 -0.52 32.31 -19.90
N GLU A 84 -1.75 32.39 -19.40
CA GLU A 84 -2.44 31.37 -18.63
C GLU A 84 -3.76 31.04 -19.32
N GLU A 85 -4.07 29.74 -19.43
CA GLU A 85 -5.28 29.30 -20.10
C GLU A 85 -5.92 28.11 -19.39
N GLU A 86 -7.18 28.24 -19.02
CA GLU A 86 -7.97 27.15 -18.43
C GLU A 86 -8.41 26.14 -19.49
N ARG A 87 -8.37 24.87 -19.12
CA ARG A 87 -8.71 23.73 -19.96
C ARG A 87 -9.49 22.69 -19.18
N VAL A 88 -10.27 21.91 -19.92
CA VAL A 88 -10.93 20.70 -19.44
C VAL A 88 -10.63 19.59 -20.43
N ASP A 89 -10.10 18.47 -19.95
CA ASP A 89 -9.87 17.30 -20.81
C ASP A 89 -11.14 16.43 -20.97
N ALA A 90 -11.02 15.35 -21.74
CA ALA A 90 -12.11 14.41 -21.99
C ALA A 90 -12.60 13.67 -20.73
N CYS A 91 -11.77 13.59 -19.68
CA CYS A 91 -12.12 12.97 -18.41
C CYS A 91 -12.74 13.97 -17.41
N GLY A 92 -12.88 15.24 -17.81
CA GLY A 92 -13.41 16.31 -16.98
C GLY A 92 -12.40 16.93 -16.02
N ASN A 93 -11.10 16.62 -16.14
CA ASN A 93 -10.10 17.27 -15.29
C ASN A 93 -9.92 18.72 -15.73
N ARG A 94 -10.00 19.64 -14.78
CA ARG A 94 -9.71 21.06 -15.00
C ARG A 94 -8.25 21.34 -14.72
N TYR A 95 -7.57 22.05 -15.62
CA TYR A 95 -6.18 22.44 -15.42
C TYR A 95 -5.89 23.78 -16.07
N ALA A 96 -4.89 24.48 -15.56
CA ALA A 96 -4.36 25.69 -16.20
C ALA A 96 -3.04 25.40 -16.89
N MET A 97 -2.96 25.82 -18.14
CA MET A 97 -1.75 25.76 -18.95
C MET A 97 -1.03 27.11 -18.85
N TYR A 98 0.23 27.07 -18.45
CA TYR A 98 1.12 28.23 -18.31
C TYR A 98 2.18 28.19 -19.38
N ARG A 99 2.36 29.29 -20.10
CA ARG A 99 3.28 29.38 -21.23
C ARG A 99 4.22 30.58 -21.12
N TRP A 100 5.47 30.38 -21.48
CA TRP A 100 6.49 31.42 -21.67
C TRP A 100 6.94 31.41 -23.13
N ASP A 101 6.72 32.52 -23.84
CA ASP A 101 7.19 32.71 -25.21
C ASP A 101 8.67 33.11 -25.27
N SER A 102 9.18 33.70 -24.18
CA SER A 102 10.60 33.92 -23.93
C SER A 102 10.99 33.19 -22.65
N PRO A 103 11.34 31.88 -22.72
CA PRO A 103 11.58 31.08 -21.53
C PRO A 103 12.77 31.61 -20.70
N PRO A 104 12.61 31.81 -19.38
CA PRO A 104 13.72 32.18 -18.52
C PRO A 104 14.68 31.00 -18.34
N ALA A 105 15.88 31.23 -17.79
CA ALA A 105 16.83 30.15 -17.50
C ALA A 105 16.31 29.15 -16.44
N ARG A 106 15.39 29.60 -15.57
CA ARG A 106 14.78 28.80 -14.51
C ARG A 106 13.33 29.22 -14.31
N VAL A 107 12.43 28.24 -14.17
CA VAL A 107 11.04 28.43 -13.75
C VAL A 107 10.83 27.66 -12.47
N GLU A 108 10.59 28.36 -11.36
CA GLU A 108 10.11 27.77 -10.12
C GLU A 108 8.60 28.04 -9.99
N ALA A 109 7.81 26.99 -9.81
CA ALA A 109 6.39 27.07 -9.51
C ALA A 109 6.13 26.51 -8.11
N ARG A 110 5.52 27.32 -7.24
CA ARG A 110 5.14 26.96 -5.88
C ARG A 110 3.63 26.90 -5.78
N THR A 111 3.10 25.71 -5.55
CA THR A 111 1.66 25.48 -5.36
C THR A 111 1.38 25.19 -3.89
N LYS A 112 0.54 26.02 -3.27
CA LYS A 112 0.01 25.79 -1.92
C LYS A 112 -1.43 25.31 -2.01
N LEU A 113 -1.74 24.25 -1.29
CA LEU A 113 -3.04 23.60 -1.28
C LEU A 113 -3.45 23.30 0.15
N ARG A 114 -4.69 23.62 0.53
CA ARG A 114 -5.27 23.22 1.81
C ARG A 114 -6.48 22.33 1.55
N LEU A 115 -6.49 21.17 2.19
CA LEU A 115 -7.52 20.13 1.99
C LEU A 115 -8.10 19.69 3.34
N ARG A 116 -9.36 19.29 3.30
CA ARG A 116 -9.98 18.47 4.33
C ARG A 116 -10.31 17.11 3.73
N CYS A 117 -9.72 16.06 4.26
CA CYS A 117 -9.91 14.69 3.81
C CYS A 117 -10.61 13.90 4.91
N ARG A 118 -11.58 13.07 4.53
CA ARG A 118 -12.28 12.20 5.48
C ARG A 118 -12.57 10.86 4.83
N VAL A 119 -12.36 9.80 5.61
CA VAL A 119 -12.79 8.45 5.28
C VAL A 119 -13.71 7.95 6.36
N ASP A 120 -14.93 7.60 5.99
CA ASP A 120 -15.82 6.81 6.82
C ASP A 120 -15.77 5.36 6.34
N PHE A 121 -15.98 4.42 7.25
CA PHE A 121 -16.01 2.98 6.95
C PHE A 121 -17.43 2.42 7.07
N PRO A 122 -18.39 2.87 6.22
CA PRO A 122 -19.73 2.31 6.23
C PRO A 122 -19.71 0.86 5.73
N ALA A 123 -20.71 0.08 6.12
CA ALA A 123 -21.01 -1.13 5.39
C ALA A 123 -21.50 -0.74 3.98
N LEU A 124 -20.81 -1.21 2.94
CA LEU A 124 -21.21 -1.04 1.55
C LEU A 124 -21.75 -2.38 1.03
N PRO A 125 -23.07 -2.60 1.05
CA PRO A 125 -23.68 -3.76 0.40
C PRO A 125 -23.18 -3.91 -1.05
N GLY A 126 -22.68 -5.10 -1.36
CA GLY A 126 -22.21 -5.47 -2.70
C GLY A 126 -23.29 -6.20 -3.49
N ASP A 127 -24.51 -5.66 -3.52
CA ASP A 127 -25.70 -6.29 -4.10
C ASP A 127 -25.83 -6.11 -5.63
N ALA A 128 -24.88 -5.42 -6.27
CA ALA A 128 -24.86 -5.26 -7.73
C ALA A 128 -24.67 -6.63 -8.44
N PRO A 129 -25.56 -7.01 -9.37
CA PRO A 129 -25.49 -8.31 -10.05
C PRO A 129 -24.30 -8.41 -11.01
N PHE A 130 -23.83 -9.64 -11.24
CA PHE A 130 -22.82 -9.97 -12.24
C PHE A 130 -23.29 -11.13 -13.15
N PRO A 131 -23.10 -11.08 -14.48
CA PRO A 131 -22.50 -9.98 -15.27
C PRO A 131 -23.24 -8.64 -15.11
N PRO A 132 -22.54 -7.50 -15.22
CA PRO A 132 -23.15 -6.20 -14.97
C PRO A 132 -24.19 -5.88 -16.04
N ALA A 133 -25.24 -5.15 -15.64
CA ALA A 133 -26.14 -4.52 -16.59
C ALA A 133 -25.38 -3.55 -17.51
N PRO A 134 -25.91 -3.22 -18.71
CA PRO A 134 -25.27 -2.24 -19.58
C PRO A 134 -24.94 -0.94 -18.84
N ALA A 135 -23.69 -0.50 -18.97
CA ALA A 135 -23.22 0.68 -18.28
C ALA A 135 -23.98 1.95 -18.74
N PRO A 136 -24.29 2.87 -17.80
CA PRO A 136 -24.83 4.19 -18.12
C PRO A 136 -23.95 4.93 -19.13
N GLU A 137 -24.55 5.83 -19.91
CA GLU A 137 -23.85 6.53 -20.99
C GLU A 137 -22.65 7.33 -20.47
N GLU A 138 -22.79 7.92 -19.29
CA GLU A 138 -21.78 8.77 -18.65
C GLU A 138 -20.50 8.03 -18.27
N VAL A 139 -20.58 6.69 -18.15
CA VAL A 139 -19.42 5.86 -17.77
C VAL A 139 -19.05 4.82 -18.82
N ARG A 140 -19.77 4.78 -19.95
CA ARG A 140 -19.56 3.78 -21.01
C ARG A 140 -18.18 3.89 -21.65
N ASP A 141 -17.62 5.08 -21.74
CA ASP A 141 -16.27 5.28 -22.28
C ASP A 141 -15.19 4.64 -21.40
N TYR A 142 -15.45 4.45 -20.10
CA TYR A 142 -14.55 3.73 -19.18
C TYR A 142 -14.63 2.21 -19.30
N LEU A 143 -15.30 1.68 -20.33
CA LEU A 143 -15.18 0.28 -20.77
C LEU A 143 -14.19 0.11 -21.93
N LYS A 144 -13.84 1.19 -22.62
CA LYS A 144 -12.97 1.16 -23.80
C LYS A 144 -11.51 0.87 -23.41
N PRO A 145 -10.73 0.22 -24.29
CA PRO A 145 -9.29 0.09 -24.08
C PRO A 145 -8.61 1.47 -24.12
N ALA A 146 -7.46 1.57 -23.47
CA ALA A 146 -6.60 2.75 -23.49
C ALA A 146 -5.13 2.34 -23.76
N PRO A 147 -4.25 3.27 -24.20
CA PRO A 147 -2.87 2.95 -24.56
C PRO A 147 -2.08 2.17 -23.51
N LEU A 148 -2.27 2.47 -22.21
CA LEU A 148 -1.61 1.77 -21.11
C LEU A 148 -2.52 0.73 -20.42
N ALA A 149 -3.82 0.72 -20.69
CA ALA A 149 -4.80 -0.22 -20.14
C ALA A 149 -5.50 -1.01 -21.27
N GLN A 150 -4.79 -1.98 -21.83
CA GLN A 150 -5.17 -2.70 -23.05
C GLN A 150 -6.23 -3.80 -22.80
N SER A 151 -7.43 -3.43 -22.38
CA SER A 151 -8.53 -4.36 -22.04
C SER A 151 -9.00 -5.28 -23.19
N GLU A 152 -8.70 -4.91 -24.43
CA GLU A 152 -9.07 -5.69 -25.61
C GLU A 152 -8.07 -6.81 -25.96
N ASP A 153 -6.90 -6.83 -25.30
CA ASP A 153 -5.87 -7.86 -25.49
C ASP A 153 -6.39 -9.26 -25.14
N ALA A 154 -5.99 -10.25 -25.94
CA ALA A 154 -6.46 -11.62 -25.80
C ALA A 154 -6.02 -12.26 -24.47
N GLY A 155 -4.81 -11.97 -24.00
CA GLY A 155 -4.28 -12.45 -22.72
C GLY A 155 -5.00 -11.81 -21.54
N VAL A 156 -5.26 -10.50 -21.61
CA VAL A 156 -6.05 -9.77 -20.59
C VAL A 156 -7.46 -10.33 -20.50
N LYS A 157 -8.15 -10.51 -21.64
CA LYS A 157 -9.50 -11.10 -21.68
C LYS A 157 -9.55 -12.52 -21.13
N ALA A 158 -8.61 -13.38 -21.53
CA ALA A 158 -8.56 -14.77 -21.08
C ALA A 158 -8.30 -14.87 -19.58
N LEU A 159 -7.46 -14.00 -19.02
CA LEU A 159 -7.23 -13.92 -17.59
C LEU A 159 -8.46 -13.38 -16.86
N ALA A 160 -9.04 -12.27 -17.32
CA ALA A 160 -10.24 -11.70 -16.71
C ALA A 160 -11.38 -12.72 -16.63
N GLN A 161 -11.69 -13.42 -17.73
CA GLN A 161 -12.71 -14.48 -17.77
C GLN A 161 -12.44 -15.62 -16.78
N ARG A 162 -11.16 -15.99 -16.60
CA ARG A 162 -10.77 -17.03 -15.63
C ARG A 162 -11.00 -16.58 -14.19
N LEU A 163 -10.65 -15.33 -13.87
CA LEU A 163 -10.76 -14.79 -12.52
C LEU A 163 -12.23 -14.60 -12.10
N ILE A 164 -13.09 -14.15 -13.01
CA ILE A 164 -14.51 -13.85 -12.71
C ILE A 164 -15.44 -15.06 -12.83
N GLY A 165 -14.95 -16.25 -13.20
CA GLY A 165 -15.79 -17.38 -13.63
C GLY A 165 -16.81 -17.86 -12.59
N GLY A 166 -16.61 -17.58 -11.30
CA GLY A 166 -17.53 -17.90 -10.21
C GLY A 166 -18.36 -16.74 -9.67
N ALA A 167 -18.13 -15.51 -10.14
CA ALA A 167 -18.76 -14.32 -9.59
C ALA A 167 -20.24 -14.21 -9.99
N ARG A 168 -21.09 -13.93 -9.01
CA ARG A 168 -22.52 -13.63 -9.17
C ARG A 168 -22.84 -12.17 -8.86
N LEU A 169 -21.96 -11.51 -8.12
CA LEU A 169 -22.05 -10.11 -7.76
C LEU A 169 -20.83 -9.35 -8.27
N GLN A 170 -21.02 -8.10 -8.72
CA GLN A 170 -19.95 -7.31 -9.33
C GLN A 170 -18.76 -7.18 -8.38
N HIS A 171 -19.04 -7.05 -7.09
CA HIS A 171 -18.03 -6.90 -6.08
C HIS A 171 -17.13 -8.14 -5.92
N GLU A 172 -17.66 -9.34 -6.16
CA GLU A 172 -16.89 -10.60 -6.15
C GLU A 172 -15.92 -10.62 -7.32
N ALA A 173 -16.36 -10.18 -8.51
CA ALA A 173 -15.51 -10.04 -9.68
C ALA A 173 -14.40 -9.00 -9.47
N VAL A 174 -14.73 -7.84 -8.87
CA VAL A 174 -13.74 -6.81 -8.52
C VAL A 174 -12.72 -7.35 -7.54
N SER A 175 -13.15 -7.99 -6.45
CA SER A 175 -12.23 -8.57 -5.46
C SER A 175 -11.36 -9.66 -6.05
N ALA A 176 -11.88 -10.55 -6.90
CA ALA A 176 -11.09 -11.58 -7.57
C ALA A 176 -9.98 -10.99 -8.47
N VAL A 177 -10.29 -9.93 -9.22
CA VAL A 177 -9.30 -9.23 -10.06
C VAL A 177 -8.22 -8.56 -9.19
N LEU A 178 -8.62 -7.79 -8.18
CA LEU A 178 -7.68 -7.04 -7.37
C LEU A 178 -6.81 -7.94 -6.48
N ASN A 179 -7.38 -9.00 -5.93
CA ASN A 179 -6.63 -10.03 -5.18
C ASN A 179 -5.58 -10.69 -6.08
N TYR A 180 -5.93 -11.05 -7.32
CA TYR A 180 -4.95 -11.60 -8.26
C TYR A 180 -3.81 -10.62 -8.52
N VAL A 181 -4.10 -9.35 -8.79
CA VAL A 181 -3.09 -8.34 -9.05
C VAL A 181 -2.20 -8.13 -7.82
N ALA A 182 -2.80 -8.04 -6.63
CA ALA A 182 -2.08 -7.95 -5.37
C ALA A 182 -1.09 -9.12 -5.23
N ASP A 183 -1.53 -10.36 -5.42
CA ASP A 183 -0.71 -11.55 -5.19
C ASP A 183 0.32 -11.85 -6.31
N HIS A 184 0.08 -11.40 -7.54
CA HIS A 184 0.89 -11.79 -8.71
C HIS A 184 1.77 -10.66 -9.28
N VAL A 185 1.62 -9.42 -8.79
CA VAL A 185 2.46 -8.30 -9.21
C VAL A 185 3.37 -7.89 -8.05
N THR A 186 4.67 -7.94 -8.28
CA THR A 186 5.69 -7.45 -7.34
C THR A 186 6.04 -6.00 -7.64
N TYR A 187 6.02 -5.15 -6.62
CA TYR A 187 6.38 -3.75 -6.78
C TYR A 187 7.82 -3.59 -7.26
N THR A 188 8.02 -2.78 -8.29
CA THR A 188 9.34 -2.37 -8.78
C THR A 188 9.31 -0.88 -9.06
N LEU A 189 10.34 -0.17 -8.60
CA LEU A 189 10.37 1.29 -8.64
C LEU A 189 10.47 1.86 -10.06
N GLU A 190 11.26 1.22 -10.91
CA GLU A 190 11.53 1.63 -12.30
C GLU A 190 11.27 0.45 -13.25
N PRO A 191 10.00 0.17 -13.58
CA PRO A 191 9.68 -0.84 -14.58
C PRO A 191 10.14 -0.40 -15.97
N GLU A 192 10.40 -1.37 -16.87
CA GLU A 192 10.78 -1.05 -18.26
C GLU A 192 9.63 -0.42 -19.05
N ALA A 193 8.39 -0.70 -18.65
CA ALA A 193 7.18 -0.11 -19.20
C ALA A 193 6.07 0.00 -18.15
N TYR A 194 5.20 1.00 -18.27
CA TYR A 194 4.17 1.34 -17.27
C TYR A 194 2.76 0.81 -17.60
N ASP A 195 2.63 0.05 -18.69
CA ASP A 195 1.35 -0.49 -19.16
C ASP A 195 0.92 -1.81 -18.49
N ALA A 196 -0.33 -2.21 -18.74
CA ALA A 196 -0.94 -3.43 -18.23
C ALA A 196 -0.25 -4.70 -18.76
N LEU A 197 0.17 -4.71 -20.02
CA LEU A 197 0.79 -5.89 -20.65
C LEU A 197 2.17 -6.19 -20.09
N TYR A 198 2.93 -5.18 -19.68
CA TYR A 198 4.18 -5.35 -18.96
C TYR A 198 3.95 -6.07 -17.63
N ALA A 199 3.00 -5.61 -16.81
CA ALA A 199 2.72 -6.26 -15.53
C ALA A 199 2.15 -7.67 -15.71
N LEU A 200 1.26 -7.88 -16.68
CA LEU A 200 0.73 -9.19 -16.99
C LEU A 200 1.82 -10.20 -17.38
N ARG A 201 2.78 -9.77 -18.21
CA ARG A 201 3.88 -10.63 -18.69
C ARG A 201 4.97 -10.89 -17.66
N THR A 202 5.30 -9.88 -16.86
CA THR A 202 6.49 -9.91 -15.99
C THR A 202 6.15 -10.20 -14.54
N GLY A 203 4.90 -10.02 -14.12
CA GLY A 203 4.50 -10.02 -12.72
C GLY A 203 5.14 -8.89 -11.92
N ARG A 204 5.49 -7.76 -12.58
CA ARG A 204 6.22 -6.65 -11.96
C ARG A 204 5.66 -5.30 -12.41
N GLY A 205 5.77 -4.28 -11.55
CA GLY A 205 5.37 -2.93 -11.92
C GLY A 205 5.37 -1.96 -10.74
N ASN A 206 5.19 -0.66 -11.00
CA ASN A 206 4.89 0.32 -9.95
C ASN A 206 3.37 0.60 -9.90
N CYS A 207 2.96 1.59 -9.09
CA CYS A 207 1.55 1.96 -8.92
C CYS A 207 0.79 2.20 -10.24
N GLN A 208 1.46 2.68 -11.29
CA GLN A 208 0.86 2.82 -12.63
C GLN A 208 0.51 1.47 -13.23
N ASN A 209 1.44 0.51 -13.23
CA ASN A 209 1.19 -0.82 -13.76
C ASN A 209 0.09 -1.57 -12.98
N PHE A 210 0.10 -1.48 -11.64
CA PHE A 210 -0.94 -2.07 -10.79
C PHE A 210 -2.32 -1.52 -11.17
N SER A 211 -2.43 -0.20 -11.30
CA SER A 211 -3.67 0.48 -11.68
C SER A 211 -4.11 0.13 -13.09
N ASN A 212 -3.20 0.22 -14.06
CA ASN A 212 -3.49 -0.04 -15.47
C ASN A 212 -3.89 -1.50 -15.73
N LEU A 213 -3.20 -2.48 -15.10
CA LEU A 213 -3.56 -3.89 -15.21
C LEU A 213 -4.93 -4.17 -14.58
N SER A 214 -5.17 -3.63 -13.38
CA SER A 214 -6.46 -3.77 -12.71
C SER A 214 -7.60 -3.20 -13.56
N VAL A 215 -7.44 -1.99 -14.08
CA VAL A 215 -8.42 -1.35 -14.97
C VAL A 215 -8.62 -2.16 -16.26
N ALA A 216 -7.55 -2.67 -16.87
CA ALA A 216 -7.66 -3.48 -18.09
C ALA A 216 -8.45 -4.79 -17.86
N LEU A 217 -8.19 -5.49 -16.75
CA LEU A 217 -8.90 -6.71 -16.37
C LEU A 217 -10.38 -6.44 -16.03
N LEU A 218 -10.67 -5.37 -15.29
CA LEU A 218 -12.04 -4.97 -14.95
C LEU A 218 -12.85 -4.60 -16.19
N ARG A 219 -12.27 -3.82 -17.10
CA ARG A 219 -12.90 -3.47 -18.38
C ARG A 219 -13.15 -4.69 -19.25
N ALA A 220 -12.21 -5.63 -19.30
CA ALA A 220 -12.40 -6.90 -19.99
C ALA A 220 -13.51 -7.77 -19.38
N ALA A 221 -13.82 -7.57 -18.09
CA ALA A 221 -14.96 -8.18 -17.39
C ALA A 221 -16.28 -7.39 -17.54
N GLY A 222 -16.30 -6.30 -18.32
CA GLY A 222 -17.48 -5.46 -18.53
C GLY A 222 -17.76 -4.46 -17.40
N ILE A 223 -16.81 -4.22 -16.51
CA ILE A 223 -16.95 -3.32 -15.36
C ILE A 223 -16.26 -1.98 -15.70
N PRO A 224 -16.99 -0.83 -15.69
CA PRO A 224 -16.36 0.46 -15.93
C PRO A 224 -15.37 0.80 -14.81
N ALA A 225 -14.13 1.10 -15.19
CA ALA A 225 -13.05 1.40 -14.27
C ALA A 225 -12.17 2.51 -14.86
N ARG A 226 -11.61 3.37 -14.00
CA ARG A 226 -10.72 4.46 -14.40
C ARG A 226 -9.53 4.55 -13.47
N VAL A 227 -8.43 5.14 -13.95
CA VAL A 227 -7.26 5.41 -13.13
C VAL A 227 -7.45 6.76 -12.45
N ALA A 228 -7.17 6.83 -11.16
CA ALA A 228 -7.08 8.09 -10.43
C ALA A 228 -5.60 8.36 -10.11
N CYS A 229 -5.18 9.60 -10.34
CA CYS A 229 -3.80 10.03 -10.14
C CYS A 229 -3.75 11.18 -9.13
N GLY A 230 -2.65 11.26 -8.40
CA GLY A 230 -2.39 12.33 -7.47
C GLY A 230 -1.18 12.08 -6.60
N TRP A 231 -1.31 12.30 -5.29
CA TRP A 231 -0.18 12.17 -4.35
C TRP A 231 -0.50 11.22 -3.21
N SER A 232 0.50 10.45 -2.78
CA SER A 232 0.51 9.72 -1.53
C SER A 232 1.39 10.44 -0.51
N ILE A 233 0.98 10.40 0.76
CA ILE A 233 1.64 11.11 1.86
C ILE A 233 2.38 10.11 2.75
N ARG A 234 3.67 10.33 2.99
CA ARG A 234 4.50 9.48 3.87
C ARG A 234 4.27 9.74 5.36
N LYS A 235 3.04 9.51 5.80
CA LYS A 235 2.63 9.44 7.20
C LYS A 235 1.63 8.31 7.35
N GLY A 236 1.97 7.29 8.14
CA GLY A 236 1.09 6.14 8.33
C GLY A 236 -0.23 6.49 9.02
N TRP A 237 -1.19 5.59 8.94
CA TRP A 237 -2.40 5.56 9.77
C TRP A 237 -2.57 4.15 10.33
N SER A 238 -3.21 4.03 11.48
CA SER A 238 -3.17 2.80 12.28
C SER A 238 -4.55 2.24 12.59
N VAL A 239 -4.69 0.92 12.45
CA VAL A 239 -5.85 0.10 12.81
C VAL A 239 -5.54 -0.67 14.08
N GLN A 240 -6.35 -0.46 15.12
CA GLN A 240 -6.28 -1.23 16.36
C GLN A 240 -6.82 -2.65 16.15
N GLN A 241 -6.09 -3.66 16.59
CA GLN A 241 -6.55 -5.05 16.53
C GLN A 241 -7.13 -5.51 17.88
N PRO A 242 -8.12 -6.45 17.89
CA PRO A 242 -8.66 -7.02 19.12
C PRO A 242 -7.61 -7.71 20.02
N ASN A 243 -6.54 -8.23 19.42
CA ASN A 243 -5.43 -8.89 20.13
C ASN A 243 -4.43 -7.89 20.78
N GLY A 244 -4.68 -6.58 20.70
CA GLY A 244 -3.82 -5.54 21.29
C GLY A 244 -2.63 -5.11 20.41
N THR A 245 -2.47 -5.71 19.22
CA THR A 245 -1.52 -5.20 18.21
C THR A 245 -2.11 -4.05 17.42
N VAL A 246 -1.25 -3.31 16.72
CA VAL A 246 -1.61 -2.18 15.87
C VAL A 246 -1.09 -2.46 14.47
N ARG A 247 -1.94 -2.40 13.46
CA ARG A 247 -1.50 -2.46 12.06
C ARG A 247 -1.40 -1.06 11.50
N THR A 248 -0.22 -0.66 11.06
CA THR A 248 0.00 0.65 10.44
C THR A 248 0.19 0.50 8.94
N LEU A 249 -0.66 1.18 8.19
CA LEU A 249 -0.48 1.35 6.75
C LEU A 249 0.40 2.58 6.50
N ASN A 250 1.58 2.36 5.92
CA ASN A 250 2.44 3.41 5.38
C ASN A 250 2.34 3.46 3.86
N LEU A 251 2.47 4.66 3.33
CA LEU A 251 2.73 4.95 1.92
C LEU A 251 4.04 5.73 1.83
N ALA A 252 4.63 5.78 0.66
CA ALA A 252 5.76 6.64 0.39
C ALA A 252 5.28 7.96 -0.19
N ASP A 253 6.18 8.94 -0.19
CA ASP A 253 5.86 10.32 -0.51
C ASP A 253 6.05 10.57 -1.99
N GLY A 254 5.01 11.02 -2.68
CA GLY A 254 5.15 11.40 -4.08
C GLY A 254 3.91 11.15 -4.91
N ARG A 255 4.09 11.14 -6.23
CA ARG A 255 3.02 10.86 -7.18
C ARG A 255 2.57 9.41 -7.08
N HIS A 256 1.27 9.20 -7.04
CA HIS A 256 0.69 7.87 -6.92
C HIS A 256 -0.51 7.70 -7.85
N ALA A 257 -0.67 6.49 -8.35
CA ALA A 257 -1.79 6.10 -9.20
C ALA A 257 -2.52 4.93 -8.54
N TRP A 258 -3.85 5.01 -8.52
CA TRP A 258 -4.76 3.97 -8.05
C TRP A 258 -5.96 3.90 -8.99
N LEU A 259 -7.03 3.21 -8.61
CA LEU A 259 -8.20 3.03 -9.46
C LEU A 259 -9.51 3.42 -8.78
N GLU A 260 -10.48 3.79 -9.61
CA GLU A 260 -11.87 3.93 -9.20
C GLU A 260 -12.72 2.99 -10.06
N VAL A 261 -13.60 2.24 -9.39
CA VAL A 261 -14.49 1.27 -10.04
C VAL A 261 -15.92 1.78 -9.91
N TYR A 262 -16.66 1.78 -11.02
CA TYR A 262 -18.04 2.22 -11.02
C TYR A 262 -18.95 1.11 -10.49
N ASP A 263 -19.68 1.41 -9.43
CA ASP A 263 -20.76 0.59 -8.90
C ASP A 263 -22.11 1.25 -9.24
N PRO A 264 -23.10 0.51 -9.78
CA PRO A 264 -24.39 1.09 -10.18
C PRO A 264 -25.16 1.80 -9.06
N LYS A 265 -24.96 1.38 -7.81
CA LYS A 265 -25.64 1.93 -6.63
C LYS A 265 -24.81 3.04 -5.98
N TRP A 266 -23.49 2.88 -5.99
CA TRP A 266 -22.58 3.71 -5.21
C TRP A 266 -21.77 4.72 -6.03
N GLY A 267 -21.84 4.66 -7.36
CA GLY A 267 -21.04 5.47 -8.27
C GLY A 267 -19.58 5.05 -8.25
N TRP A 268 -18.66 6.01 -8.37
CA TRP A 268 -17.22 5.74 -8.36
C TRP A 268 -16.73 5.43 -6.94
N VAL A 269 -16.29 4.18 -6.74
CA VAL A 269 -15.71 3.71 -5.49
C VAL A 269 -14.19 3.57 -5.66
N PRO A 270 -13.36 4.17 -4.80
CA PRO A 270 -11.91 4.12 -4.94
C PRO A 270 -11.32 2.80 -4.38
N TYR A 271 -10.27 2.32 -5.02
CA TYR A 271 -9.48 1.15 -4.63
C TYR A 271 -8.00 1.43 -4.89
N ASP A 272 -7.13 0.77 -4.13
CA ASP A 272 -5.71 0.62 -4.42
C ASP A 272 -5.39 -0.88 -4.42
N ALA A 273 -5.03 -1.42 -5.59
CA ALA A 273 -4.73 -2.85 -5.77
C ALA A 273 -3.56 -3.33 -4.89
N GLN A 274 -2.74 -2.43 -4.36
CA GLN A 274 -1.62 -2.76 -3.49
C GLN A 274 -2.01 -2.76 -2.01
N GLN A 275 -3.12 -2.10 -1.61
CA GLN A 275 -3.31 -1.69 -0.21
C GLN A 275 -4.76 -1.71 0.29
N THR A 276 -5.73 -1.26 -0.52
CA THR A 276 -7.08 -0.97 -0.01
C THR A 276 -8.20 -1.32 -0.99
N HIS A 277 -9.27 -1.93 -0.46
CA HIS A 277 -10.50 -2.20 -1.19
C HIS A 277 -11.62 -1.28 -0.73
N ARG A 278 -12.33 -0.71 -1.72
CA ARG A 278 -13.51 0.16 -1.53
C ARG A 278 -13.27 1.49 -0.81
N PHE A 279 -12.03 1.84 -0.49
CA PHE A 279 -11.67 3.17 -0.02
C PHE A 279 -10.21 3.49 -0.41
N VAL A 280 -9.85 4.76 -0.33
CA VAL A 280 -8.45 5.21 -0.17
C VAL A 280 -8.38 6.11 1.06
N SER A 281 -7.28 6.06 1.80
CA SER A 281 -7.13 6.78 3.08
C SER A 281 -7.00 8.30 2.89
N THR A 282 -7.02 9.07 3.98
CA THR A 282 -6.73 10.51 3.95
C THR A 282 -5.27 10.83 3.59
N ARG A 283 -4.44 9.81 3.35
CA ARG A 283 -3.06 9.93 2.86
C ARG A 283 -2.98 9.97 1.32
N TYR A 284 -4.12 9.85 0.63
CA TYR A 284 -4.25 10.01 -0.81
C TYR A 284 -4.87 11.36 -1.12
N VAL A 285 -4.24 12.13 -1.99
CA VAL A 285 -4.80 13.36 -2.54
C VAL A 285 -5.12 13.11 -4.00
N ARG A 286 -6.41 13.09 -4.33
CA ARG A 286 -6.91 12.89 -5.71
C ARG A 286 -6.74 14.18 -6.50
N VAL A 287 -6.00 14.13 -7.60
CA VAL A 287 -5.69 15.28 -8.47
C VAL A 287 -6.44 15.18 -9.79
N SER A 288 -6.40 14.02 -10.44
CA SER A 288 -6.98 13.79 -11.76
C SER A 288 -7.51 12.37 -11.91
N VAL A 289 -8.30 12.13 -12.95
CA VAL A 289 -8.70 10.79 -13.40
C VAL A 289 -8.49 10.63 -14.90
N GLY A 290 -8.21 9.40 -15.33
CA GLY A 290 -7.88 9.08 -16.71
C GLY A 290 -8.49 7.77 -17.19
N PHE A 291 -8.49 7.56 -18.50
CA PHE A 291 -8.71 6.24 -19.07
C PHE A 291 -7.55 5.31 -18.74
N ASP A 292 -6.34 5.85 -18.60
CA ASP A 292 -5.20 5.19 -17.98
C ASP A 292 -4.30 6.19 -17.24
N SER A 293 -3.20 5.72 -16.65
CA SER A 293 -2.29 6.59 -15.87
C SER A 293 -1.56 7.67 -16.69
N GLY A 294 -1.55 7.56 -18.01
CA GLY A 294 -0.89 8.50 -18.92
C GLY A 294 -1.70 9.78 -19.17
N ASP A 295 -2.98 9.77 -18.80
CA ASP A 295 -3.88 10.92 -18.97
C ASP A 295 -3.74 11.98 -17.86
N ASP A 296 -2.87 11.79 -16.87
CA ASP A 296 -2.68 12.77 -15.78
C ASP A 296 -2.14 14.10 -16.33
N PRO A 297 -2.93 15.20 -16.27
CA PRO A 297 -2.50 16.46 -16.82
C PRO A 297 -1.64 17.27 -15.83
N ASP A 298 -1.47 16.87 -14.57
CA ASP A 298 -0.71 17.69 -13.64
C ASP A 298 0.80 17.57 -13.88
N GLY A 299 1.53 18.68 -14.04
CA GLY A 299 3.00 18.65 -14.08
C GLY A 299 3.63 18.26 -15.42
N VAL A 300 2.84 18.17 -16.51
CA VAL A 300 3.38 17.88 -17.84
C VAL A 300 4.17 19.07 -18.40
N TYR A 301 5.35 18.82 -18.97
CA TYR A 301 6.21 19.85 -19.55
C TYR A 301 6.36 19.68 -21.06
N LYS A 302 6.25 20.80 -21.80
CA LYS A 302 6.47 20.81 -23.26
C LYS A 302 7.24 22.07 -23.68
N TRP A 303 8.15 21.94 -24.63
CA TRP A 303 8.97 23.03 -25.16
C TRP A 303 9.25 22.82 -26.65
N ALA A 304 9.81 23.85 -27.29
CA ALA A 304 10.41 23.72 -28.62
C ALA A 304 11.64 24.64 -28.74
N GLY A 305 12.44 24.39 -29.77
CA GLY A 305 13.67 25.12 -30.06
C GLY A 305 14.88 24.19 -30.23
N ALA A 306 16.04 24.76 -30.52
CA ALA A 306 17.31 24.05 -30.61
C ALA A 306 18.09 24.30 -29.31
N PRO A 307 17.87 23.50 -28.25
CA PRO A 307 18.56 23.71 -26.98
C PRO A 307 20.06 23.56 -27.17
N SER A 308 20.82 24.52 -26.64
CA SER A 308 22.28 24.44 -26.57
C SER A 308 22.73 24.31 -25.11
N GLY A 309 23.77 23.51 -24.86
CA GLY A 309 24.31 23.31 -23.50
C GLY A 309 23.67 22.14 -22.74
N LYS A 310 23.52 22.29 -21.41
CA LYS A 310 23.01 21.22 -20.53
C LYS A 310 21.55 20.89 -20.85
N ALA A 311 21.19 19.61 -20.77
CA ALA A 311 19.80 19.18 -20.91
C ALA A 311 18.89 19.87 -19.88
N LEU A 312 17.61 20.03 -20.24
CA LEU A 312 16.57 20.47 -19.31
C LEU A 312 16.59 19.56 -18.08
N SER A 313 16.51 20.15 -16.89
CA SER A 313 16.39 19.39 -15.65
C SER A 313 15.17 19.82 -14.87
N PHE A 314 14.50 18.85 -14.26
CA PHE A 314 13.31 19.06 -13.46
C PHE A 314 13.49 18.45 -12.07
N ARG A 315 12.99 19.15 -11.06
CA ARG A 315 12.85 18.66 -9.69
C ARG A 315 11.46 19.01 -9.17
N GLU A 316 10.76 18.01 -8.64
CA GLU A 316 9.55 18.19 -7.86
C GLU A 316 9.88 17.88 -6.39
N SER A 317 9.38 18.69 -5.48
CA SER A 317 9.31 18.35 -4.06
C SER A 317 7.90 18.62 -3.55
N ILE A 318 7.33 17.64 -2.86
CA ILE A 318 6.03 17.74 -2.21
C ILE A 318 6.30 17.76 -0.71
N GLN A 319 5.77 18.76 -0.01
CA GLN A 319 5.86 18.88 1.43
C GLN A 319 4.45 18.89 2.00
N VAL A 320 4.20 18.09 3.02
CA VAL A 320 2.87 17.94 3.60
C VAL A 320 2.94 18.20 5.10
N ASN A 321 2.07 19.09 5.56
CA ASN A 321 1.84 19.38 6.96
C ASN A 321 0.40 18.98 7.34
N PHE A 322 0.23 18.34 8.49
CA PHE A 322 -1.10 18.01 9.02
C PHE A 322 -1.48 19.06 10.06
N ALA A 323 -2.42 19.94 9.72
CA ALA A 323 -3.00 20.87 10.68
C ALA A 323 -3.85 20.14 11.73
N SER A 324 -4.51 19.06 11.32
CA SER A 324 -5.13 18.08 12.21
C SER A 324 -5.10 16.70 11.58
N ASP A 325 -5.08 15.66 12.41
CA ASP A 325 -5.08 14.26 11.98
C ASP A 325 -5.70 13.37 13.06
N GLN A 326 -6.80 12.70 12.73
CA GLN A 326 -7.56 11.84 13.61
C GLN A 326 -7.68 10.45 12.97
N ASP A 327 -7.02 9.49 13.60
CA ASP A 327 -7.05 8.08 13.19
C ASP A 327 -7.84 7.28 14.25
N MET A 328 -9.14 7.13 14.05
CA MET A 328 -10.02 6.37 14.95
C MET A 328 -10.46 5.09 14.24
N THR A 329 -9.55 4.13 14.11
CA THR A 329 -9.85 2.89 13.37
C THR A 329 -9.56 1.63 14.16
N GLN A 330 -10.38 0.62 13.91
CA GLN A 330 -10.30 -0.70 14.54
C GLN A 330 -10.62 -1.80 13.53
N SER A 331 -10.01 -2.96 13.69
CA SER A 331 -10.33 -4.15 12.91
C SER A 331 -11.66 -4.72 13.40
N LEU A 332 -12.58 -4.98 12.47
CA LEU A 332 -13.87 -5.60 12.72
C LEU A 332 -13.84 -7.11 12.42
N GLU A 333 -13.11 -7.51 11.39
CA GLU A 333 -13.04 -8.88 10.88
C GLU A 333 -11.71 -9.08 10.13
N GLU A 334 -11.18 -10.30 10.13
CA GLU A 334 -10.01 -10.70 9.34
C GLU A 334 -10.41 -11.83 8.40
N ARG A 335 -9.98 -11.78 7.13
CA ARG A 335 -10.30 -12.79 6.10
C ARG A 335 -9.05 -13.44 5.50
N PRO A 336 -9.09 -14.75 5.19
CA PRO A 336 -7.94 -15.58 4.75
C PRO A 336 -7.34 -15.23 3.37
N GLU A 337 -7.96 -14.32 2.61
CA GLU A 337 -7.52 -13.99 1.24
C GLU A 337 -7.57 -12.47 1.00
N PRO A 338 -6.70 -11.90 0.14
CA PRO A 338 -5.60 -12.54 -0.59
C PRO A 338 -4.42 -12.91 0.32
N SER A 339 -3.27 -13.33 -0.23
CA SER A 339 -2.07 -13.55 0.59
C SER A 339 -1.45 -12.23 1.04
N ASN A 340 -1.52 -11.21 0.17
CA ASN A 340 -1.02 -9.87 0.47
C ASN A 340 -1.97 -9.04 1.33
N HIS A 341 -1.40 -8.09 2.05
CA HIS A 341 -2.14 -7.23 2.97
C HIS A 341 -3.09 -6.27 2.28
N LEU A 342 -4.38 -6.38 2.62
CA LEU A 342 -5.38 -5.42 2.18
C LEU A 342 -6.27 -4.96 3.35
N PHE A 343 -6.64 -3.70 3.30
CA PHE A 343 -7.69 -3.16 4.17
C PHE A 343 -8.95 -2.96 3.35
N THR A 344 -10.12 -3.29 3.89
CA THR A 344 -11.40 -3.09 3.20
C THR A 344 -12.43 -2.48 4.14
N VAL A 345 -13.47 -1.88 3.58
CA VAL A 345 -14.72 -1.64 4.33
C VAL A 345 -15.57 -2.91 4.36
N SER A 346 -16.51 -2.99 5.30
CA SER A 346 -17.43 -4.12 5.41
C SER A 346 -18.37 -4.21 4.21
N VAL A 347 -18.60 -5.43 3.71
CA VAL A 347 -19.66 -5.70 2.72
C VAL A 347 -20.91 -6.05 3.51
N GLY A 348 -21.90 -5.17 3.53
CA GLY A 348 -23.14 -5.42 4.27
C GLY A 348 -23.81 -6.73 3.84
N GLU A 349 -24.40 -7.47 4.78
CA GLU A 349 -25.12 -8.72 4.48
C GLU A 349 -26.25 -8.49 3.47
N VAL A 350 -26.23 -9.22 2.36
CA VAL A 350 -27.39 -9.36 1.48
C VAL A 350 -28.29 -10.42 2.11
N ARG A 351 -29.30 -10.02 2.89
CA ARG A 351 -30.35 -10.96 3.28
C ARG A 351 -31.04 -11.48 2.01
N PRO A 352 -31.11 -12.80 1.77
CA PRO A 352 -31.98 -13.32 0.73
C PRO A 352 -33.41 -12.83 1.02
N PRO A 353 -34.20 -12.42 0.01
CA PRO A 353 -35.61 -12.17 0.24
C PRO A 353 -36.22 -13.42 0.87
N ALA A 354 -36.97 -13.23 1.96
CA ALA A 354 -37.63 -14.34 2.64
C ALA A 354 -38.42 -15.15 1.59
N PRO A 355 -38.33 -16.49 1.59
CA PRO A 355 -39.17 -17.29 0.72
C PRO A 355 -40.63 -16.86 0.95
N PRO A 356 -41.45 -16.72 -0.12
CA PRO A 356 -42.84 -16.33 0.06
C PRO A 356 -43.49 -17.25 1.09
N PRO A 357 -44.27 -16.70 2.04
CA PRO A 357 -44.85 -17.52 3.10
C PRO A 357 -45.59 -18.69 2.46
N LEU A 358 -45.27 -19.93 2.88
CA LEU A 358 -46.07 -21.08 2.51
C LEU A 358 -47.54 -20.74 2.84
N ALA A 359 -48.42 -20.91 1.85
CA ALA A 359 -49.84 -20.67 2.02
C ALA A 359 -50.32 -21.41 3.28
N ALA A 360 -50.78 -20.65 4.27
CA ALA A 360 -51.28 -21.21 5.52
C ALA A 360 -52.52 -22.07 5.22
N LEU A 361 -52.52 -23.30 5.72
CA LEU A 361 -53.73 -24.11 5.80
C LEU A 361 -54.77 -23.36 6.66
N PRO A 362 -56.07 -23.42 6.31
CA PRO A 362 -57.10 -22.63 6.99
C PRO A 362 -57.26 -23.11 8.44
N SER A 363 -57.08 -22.19 9.39
CA SER A 363 -57.40 -22.41 10.80
C SER A 363 -58.91 -22.24 11.06
N PRO A 364 -59.49 -22.97 12.03
CA PRO A 364 -60.90 -22.89 12.37
C PRO A 364 -61.26 -21.58 13.09
N ALA A 365 -62.56 -21.23 13.01
CA ALA A 365 -63.19 -19.98 13.42
C ALA A 365 -63.09 -19.68 14.95
N PRO A 366 -63.32 -18.40 15.36
CA PRO A 366 -62.78 -17.84 16.60
C PRO A 366 -63.72 -17.98 17.82
N SER A 367 -63.13 -17.98 19.02
CA SER A 367 -63.80 -17.68 20.29
C SER A 367 -63.24 -16.36 20.82
N GLY A 368 -64.10 -15.34 20.93
CA GLY A 368 -63.74 -14.00 21.38
C GLY A 368 -63.64 -13.86 22.90
N ALA A 369 -62.94 -12.81 23.33
CA ALA A 369 -63.24 -12.03 24.53
C ALA A 369 -62.45 -10.71 24.50
N GLU A 370 -63.19 -9.61 24.69
CA GLU A 370 -62.73 -8.22 24.70
C GLU A 370 -62.12 -7.78 26.04
N ARG A 371 -61.36 -6.67 25.97
CA ARG A 371 -61.21 -5.52 26.92
C ARG A 371 -59.74 -5.05 26.91
N SER A 372 -59.37 -3.79 27.09
CA SER A 372 -60.02 -2.48 27.20
C SER A 372 -58.89 -1.45 27.21
N SER A 373 -59.10 -0.31 26.56
CA SER A 373 -58.24 0.87 26.47
C SER A 373 -57.95 1.58 27.79
N HIS A 374 -56.76 2.16 27.97
CA HIS A 374 -56.48 3.32 28.84
C HIS A 374 -55.26 4.15 28.36
N THR A 375 -55.45 5.47 28.27
CA THR A 375 -54.48 6.59 28.18
C THR A 375 -54.89 7.55 29.32
N PRO A 376 -54.01 8.33 30.03
CA PRO A 376 -53.32 9.56 29.54
C PRO A 376 -52.01 9.92 30.37
N PRO A 377 -51.44 11.16 30.45
CA PRO A 377 -50.91 12.11 29.43
C PRO A 377 -49.50 12.73 29.82
N PRO A 378 -49.06 14.00 29.55
CA PRO A 378 -47.71 14.30 29.03
C PRO A 378 -46.86 15.31 29.87
N GLY A 379 -45.64 15.61 29.41
CA GLY A 379 -44.70 16.63 29.93
C GLY A 379 -43.38 16.00 30.39
N ALA A 380 -42.20 16.61 30.34
CA ALA A 380 -41.72 17.91 29.88
C ALA A 380 -40.16 17.83 29.79
N GLU A 381 -39.59 18.78 29.03
CA GLU A 381 -38.22 19.32 29.13
C GLU A 381 -36.98 18.55 28.63
N SER A 382 -36.26 19.23 27.73
CA SER A 382 -34.88 19.02 27.31
C SER A 382 -33.88 19.60 28.32
N PRO A 383 -32.65 19.06 28.42
CA PRO A 383 -31.50 19.82 28.90
C PRO A 383 -30.42 20.04 27.83
N THR A 384 -29.90 21.27 27.86
CA THR A 384 -28.76 21.86 27.15
C THR A 384 -27.42 21.19 27.57
N PRO A 385 -26.35 21.23 26.74
CA PRO A 385 -25.12 20.48 26.97
C PRO A 385 -24.24 21.09 28.09
N GLN A 386 -23.72 20.23 28.97
CA GLN A 386 -22.65 20.60 29.91
C GLN A 386 -21.28 20.62 29.22
N ALA A 387 -20.47 21.62 29.56
CA ALA A 387 -19.09 21.80 29.12
C ALA A 387 -18.15 20.71 29.69
N LEU A 388 -17.26 20.20 28.83
CA LEU A 388 -16.20 19.26 29.21
C LEU A 388 -15.02 20.00 29.89
N PRO A 389 -14.40 19.42 30.94
CA PRO A 389 -13.17 19.94 31.51
C PRO A 389 -11.95 19.64 30.60
N PRO A 390 -10.88 20.46 30.64
CA PRO A 390 -9.69 20.25 29.83
C PRO A 390 -8.76 19.21 30.47
N GLY A 391 -8.24 18.30 29.63
CA GLY A 391 -7.09 17.46 29.95
C GLY A 391 -7.45 16.06 30.48
N ALA A 392 -7.62 15.12 29.57
CA ALA A 392 -7.47 13.69 29.87
C ALA A 392 -6.28 13.17 29.06
N GLY A 393 -5.28 12.65 29.78
CA GLY A 393 -4.10 12.02 29.20
C GLY A 393 -4.45 10.82 28.32
N ARG A 394 -3.51 10.49 27.44
CA ARG A 394 -3.56 9.28 26.61
C ARG A 394 -3.83 8.05 27.49
N PRO A 395 -4.73 7.13 27.10
CA PRO A 395 -4.83 5.85 27.77
C PRO A 395 -3.54 5.06 27.49
N THR A 396 -2.84 4.69 28.57
CA THR A 396 -1.81 3.65 28.56
C THR A 396 -2.48 2.30 28.33
N PRO A 397 -2.13 1.52 27.29
CA PRO A 397 -2.57 0.14 27.20
C PRO A 397 -1.65 -0.73 28.07
N SER A 398 -2.13 -1.12 29.24
CA SER A 398 -1.50 -2.13 30.10
C SER A 398 -2.31 -3.42 30.04
N VAL A 399 -2.23 -4.13 28.92
CA VAL A 399 -2.58 -5.56 28.85
C VAL A 399 -1.43 -6.27 28.15
N PRO A 400 -0.61 -7.05 28.88
CA PRO A 400 0.33 -7.98 28.26
C PRO A 400 -0.43 -8.96 27.36
N LEU A 401 0.13 -9.28 26.20
CA LEU A 401 -0.36 -10.38 25.37
C LEU A 401 -0.46 -11.65 26.24
N PRO A 402 -1.52 -12.48 26.10
CA PRO A 402 -1.62 -13.73 26.84
C PRO A 402 -0.39 -14.61 26.58
N ASP A 403 0.27 -15.04 27.66
CA ASP A 403 1.43 -15.93 27.62
C ASP A 403 0.97 -17.34 27.24
N VAL A 404 0.83 -17.57 25.94
CA VAL A 404 0.76 -18.91 25.37
C VAL A 404 2.22 -19.27 25.13
N GLY A 405 2.81 -20.07 26.02
CA GLY A 405 4.24 -20.34 26.03
C GLY A 405 4.79 -20.69 24.64
N ALA A 406 5.98 -20.17 24.34
CA ALA A 406 6.67 -20.44 23.07
C ALA A 406 6.66 -21.95 22.78
N THR A 407 6.22 -22.34 21.58
CA THR A 407 6.37 -23.73 21.13
C THR A 407 7.86 -24.09 21.22
N PRO A 408 8.27 -25.05 22.05
CA PRO A 408 9.68 -25.36 22.21
C PRO A 408 10.24 -25.79 20.86
N LYS A 409 11.25 -25.07 20.36
CA LYS A 409 11.98 -25.49 19.15
C LYS A 409 12.56 -26.88 19.44
N PRO A 410 12.39 -27.87 18.55
CA PRO A 410 12.93 -29.19 18.77
C PRO A 410 14.44 -29.10 19.00
N GLU A 411 14.89 -29.64 20.13
CA GLU A 411 16.28 -29.66 20.54
C GLU A 411 17.03 -30.65 19.64
N ALA A 412 17.43 -30.19 18.45
CA ALA A 412 18.27 -30.96 17.56
C ALA A 412 19.71 -30.93 18.09
N ASP A 413 20.41 -32.08 18.11
CA ASP A 413 21.85 -32.10 18.35
C ASP A 413 22.57 -31.49 17.12
N LEU A 414 22.64 -30.16 17.11
CA LEU A 414 23.23 -29.35 16.04
C LEU A 414 24.73 -29.63 15.87
N SER A 415 25.39 -30.21 16.89
CA SER A 415 26.83 -30.46 16.90
C SER A 415 27.26 -31.55 15.90
N ARG A 416 26.33 -32.42 15.48
CA ARG A 416 26.58 -33.53 14.54
C ARG A 416 26.21 -33.22 13.10
N LEU A 417 25.63 -32.05 12.83
CA LEU A 417 25.16 -31.68 11.50
C LEU A 417 26.30 -31.12 10.63
N SER A 418 26.35 -31.56 9.37
CA SER A 418 27.22 -31.01 8.35
C SER A 418 26.46 -29.99 7.49
N PHE A 419 26.95 -28.75 7.45
CA PHE A 419 26.31 -27.65 6.72
C PHE A 419 27.03 -27.43 5.38
N THR A 420 26.54 -28.08 4.31
CA THR A 420 27.23 -28.11 3.01
C THR A 420 26.40 -27.56 1.85
N ARG A 421 25.07 -27.46 2.01
CA ARG A 421 24.17 -26.97 0.96
C ARG A 421 24.03 -25.44 1.05
N PRO A 422 24.51 -24.65 0.08
CA PRO A 422 24.40 -23.20 0.13
C PRO A 422 22.95 -22.73 0.25
N LEU A 423 22.73 -21.69 1.05
CA LEU A 423 21.44 -21.04 1.23
C LEU A 423 21.57 -19.55 0.93
N THR A 424 20.62 -19.01 0.16
CA THR A 424 20.38 -17.57 0.07
C THR A 424 18.88 -17.35 0.04
N VAL A 425 18.36 -16.64 1.04
CA VAL A 425 16.93 -16.32 1.19
C VAL A 425 16.73 -14.86 1.53
N GLY A 426 15.52 -14.34 1.31
CA GLY A 426 15.15 -12.95 1.51
C GLY A 426 14.57 -12.33 0.24
N ASN A 427 14.14 -11.08 0.35
CA ASN A 427 13.56 -10.28 -0.74
C ASN A 427 14.68 -9.49 -1.45
N LEU A 428 15.28 -10.15 -2.43
CA LEU A 428 16.54 -9.72 -3.06
C LEU A 428 16.39 -8.58 -4.08
N HIS A 429 15.16 -8.16 -4.35
CA HIS A 429 14.85 -7.23 -5.42
C HIS A 429 14.78 -5.79 -4.90
N PHE A 430 15.82 -5.01 -5.15
CA PHE A 430 15.77 -3.55 -5.08
C PHE A 430 16.63 -2.94 -6.21
N PRO A 431 16.29 -1.75 -6.72
CA PRO A 431 16.99 -1.11 -7.83
C PRO A 431 18.35 -0.52 -7.40
N ALA A 432 19.35 -0.57 -8.28
CA ALA A 432 20.54 0.25 -8.17
C ALA A 432 20.16 1.70 -8.55
N LEU A 433 19.96 2.55 -7.54
CA LEU A 433 19.34 3.86 -7.75
C LEU A 433 20.33 5.00 -7.95
N ASP A 434 20.03 5.85 -8.92
CA ASP A 434 20.45 7.25 -8.98
C ASP A 434 19.21 8.10 -9.32
N VAL A 435 18.46 8.52 -8.30
CA VAL A 435 17.05 8.99 -8.43
C VAL A 435 16.94 10.41 -9.00
N PHE A 436 18.02 11.00 -9.54
CA PHE A 436 18.00 12.40 -9.96
C PHE A 436 18.58 12.62 -11.36
N GLY A 437 17.68 12.68 -12.33
CA GLY A 437 17.87 13.47 -13.54
C GLY A 437 18.01 12.68 -14.82
N VAL A 438 16.91 12.52 -15.55
CA VAL A 438 16.92 12.41 -17.02
C VAL A 438 15.63 13.02 -17.56
N ALA A 439 15.75 13.97 -18.49
CA ALA A 439 14.64 14.51 -19.28
C ALA A 439 14.44 13.67 -20.56
N THR A 440 13.21 13.26 -20.86
CA THR A 440 12.80 12.77 -22.18
C THR A 440 12.32 13.94 -23.04
N ALA A 441 12.25 13.76 -24.37
CA ALA A 441 11.95 14.83 -25.34
C ALA A 441 10.59 15.55 -25.14
N GLU A 442 9.70 14.96 -24.35
CA GLU A 442 8.56 15.60 -23.68
C GLU A 442 8.62 15.15 -22.20
N GLY A 443 8.56 16.08 -21.25
CA GLY A 443 8.75 15.78 -19.83
C GLY A 443 7.49 15.16 -19.24
N ALA A 444 7.45 13.84 -19.13
CA ALA A 444 6.36 13.09 -18.51
C ALA A 444 6.47 13.07 -16.97
N ASN A 445 5.33 12.86 -16.31
CA ASN A 445 5.25 12.64 -14.87
C ASN A 445 5.99 11.35 -14.49
N ARG A 446 6.98 11.43 -13.62
CA ARG A 446 7.62 10.24 -13.03
C ARG A 446 6.92 9.89 -11.73
N TYR A 447 6.22 8.75 -11.71
CA TYR A 447 5.68 8.12 -10.51
C TYR A 447 6.75 7.26 -9.82
N VAL A 448 7.94 7.83 -9.67
CA VAL A 448 9.07 7.18 -8.99
C VAL A 448 9.04 7.65 -7.55
N VAL A 449 8.55 6.78 -6.68
CA VAL A 449 8.37 7.07 -5.25
C VAL A 449 9.31 6.19 -4.43
N GLU A 450 10.24 6.82 -3.70
CA GLU A 450 11.21 6.11 -2.86
C GLU A 450 10.51 5.39 -1.69
N SER A 451 10.46 4.06 -1.75
CA SER A 451 9.90 3.19 -0.70
C SER A 451 10.99 2.82 0.32
N ALA A 452 11.25 3.73 1.27
CA ALA A 452 12.22 3.48 2.33
C ALA A 452 11.87 4.19 3.65
N GLU A 453 12.35 3.62 4.76
CA GLU A 453 12.18 4.19 6.09
C GLU A 453 13.49 4.64 6.71
N TYR A 454 13.42 5.70 7.53
CA TYR A 454 14.51 6.12 8.40
C TYR A 454 14.63 5.13 9.57
N VAL A 455 15.66 4.30 9.56
CA VAL A 455 15.82 3.18 10.50
C VAL A 455 16.83 3.42 11.62
N THR A 456 17.51 4.58 11.59
CA THR A 456 18.38 5.05 12.67
C THR A 456 17.74 6.22 13.42
N GLY A 457 16.41 6.17 13.55
CA GLY A 457 15.59 7.16 14.23
C GLY A 457 15.05 6.67 15.57
N LYS A 458 14.02 7.35 16.08
CA LYS A 458 13.38 7.02 17.36
C LYS A 458 12.58 5.71 17.32
N GLU A 459 12.36 5.15 16.15
CA GLU A 459 11.63 3.90 15.98
C GLU A 459 12.59 2.80 15.55
N ALA A 460 12.43 1.62 16.16
CA ALA A 460 13.16 0.41 15.78
C ALA A 460 12.26 -0.48 14.92
N PHE A 461 12.87 -1.17 13.96
CA PHE A 461 12.18 -2.06 13.02
C PHE A 461 12.77 -3.46 13.07
N ALA A 462 11.92 -4.46 12.89
CA ALA A 462 12.26 -5.87 12.81
C ALA A 462 11.64 -6.49 11.56
N GLN A 463 12.41 -7.31 10.85
CA GLN A 463 11.97 -8.07 9.69
C GLN A 463 12.10 -9.56 9.97
N ALA A 464 11.02 -10.31 9.82
CA ALA A 464 10.99 -11.74 9.99
C ALA A 464 11.51 -12.46 8.73
N PHE A 465 11.99 -13.68 8.95
CA PHE A 465 12.26 -14.66 7.90
C PHE A 465 12.10 -16.08 8.45
N ASP A 466 11.74 -17.01 7.58
CA ASP A 466 11.50 -18.40 7.94
C ASP A 466 12.63 -19.30 7.39
N LEU A 467 12.98 -20.33 8.17
CA LEU A 467 13.94 -21.36 7.78
C LEU A 467 13.30 -22.74 7.88
N GLU A 468 13.36 -23.50 6.79
CA GLU A 468 12.82 -24.86 6.76
C GLU A 468 13.80 -25.92 7.29
N ARG A 469 15.09 -25.58 7.36
CA ARG A 469 16.17 -26.52 7.70
C ARG A 469 17.15 -25.90 8.69
N PRO A 470 17.83 -26.72 9.51
CA PRO A 470 18.94 -26.23 10.31
C PRO A 470 19.95 -25.51 9.40
N THR A 471 20.33 -24.30 9.78
CA THR A 471 21.09 -23.39 8.93
C THR A 471 22.24 -22.78 9.72
N LEU A 472 23.47 -22.95 9.21
CA LEU A 472 24.62 -22.17 9.65
C LEU A 472 24.58 -20.81 8.92
N VAL A 473 24.29 -19.74 9.66
CA VAL A 473 24.23 -18.39 9.13
C VAL A 473 25.65 -17.83 8.98
N GLN A 474 25.98 -17.35 7.79
CA GLN A 474 27.27 -16.71 7.50
C GLN A 474 27.18 -15.20 7.63
N ASP A 475 26.18 -14.60 6.98
CA ASP A 475 25.92 -13.18 7.01
C ASP A 475 24.46 -12.87 6.70
N ILE A 476 24.04 -11.68 7.13
CA ILE A 476 22.78 -11.07 6.73
C ILE A 476 23.11 -9.73 6.10
N SER A 477 22.57 -9.46 4.92
CA SER A 477 22.73 -8.19 4.21
C SER A 477 21.44 -7.39 4.24
N LEU A 478 21.52 -6.08 4.44
CA LEU A 478 20.38 -5.16 4.33
C LEU A 478 20.56 -4.19 3.15
N ALA A 479 19.45 -3.80 2.51
CA ALA A 479 19.46 -2.77 1.48
C ALA A 479 19.43 -1.37 2.12
N LEU A 480 20.60 -0.78 2.38
CA LEU A 480 20.73 0.48 3.10
C LEU A 480 21.26 1.62 2.22
N ARG A 481 20.91 2.85 2.61
CA ARG A 481 21.48 4.09 2.08
C ARG A 481 21.87 5.01 3.23
N ARG A 482 23.09 5.56 3.20
CA ARG A 482 23.58 6.54 4.18
C ARG A 482 23.19 7.95 3.76
N PHE A 483 22.72 8.74 4.72
CA PHE A 483 22.46 10.18 4.57
C PHE A 483 23.38 11.04 5.45
N GLY A 484 24.02 10.46 6.47
CA GLY A 484 24.87 11.20 7.38
C GLY A 484 25.56 10.32 8.44
N GLY A 485 26.26 10.99 9.35
CA GLY A 485 27.05 10.38 10.43
C GLY A 485 28.50 10.10 10.05
N GLN A 486 29.44 10.25 10.97
CA GLN A 486 30.88 10.01 10.76
C GLN A 486 31.46 8.98 11.72
N SER A 487 30.89 8.85 12.92
CA SER A 487 31.41 7.97 13.98
C SER A 487 30.48 6.80 14.28
N GLY A 488 29.23 6.88 13.80
CA GLY A 488 28.19 5.90 14.05
C GLY A 488 28.53 4.48 13.58
N GLN A 489 27.95 3.51 14.28
CA GLN A 489 28.09 2.09 14.00
C GLN A 489 26.72 1.48 13.78
N LEU A 490 26.65 0.47 12.92
CA LEU A 490 25.46 -0.33 12.62
C LEU A 490 25.76 -1.79 12.96
N TRP A 491 24.80 -2.54 13.49
CA TRP A 491 24.88 -4.00 13.61
C TRP A 491 23.49 -4.61 13.59
N LEU A 492 23.41 -5.92 13.36
CA LEU A 492 22.16 -6.66 13.41
C LEU A 492 22.10 -7.48 14.69
N GLU A 493 20.93 -7.45 15.32
CA GLU A 493 20.51 -8.44 16.29
C GLU A 493 19.60 -9.45 15.57
N LEU A 494 19.96 -10.71 15.66
CA LEU A 494 19.16 -11.84 15.22
C LEU A 494 18.44 -12.40 16.44
N MET A 495 17.11 -12.36 16.40
CA MET A 495 16.25 -12.70 17.54
C MET A 495 15.36 -13.90 17.21
N ASP A 496 14.97 -14.64 18.23
CA ASP A 496 13.97 -15.71 18.11
C ASP A 496 12.57 -15.12 17.92
N ASP A 497 11.69 -15.89 17.29
CA ASP A 497 10.26 -15.63 17.33
C ASP A 497 9.67 -16.10 18.66
N VAL A 498 9.07 -15.17 19.40
CA VAL A 498 8.30 -15.42 20.62
C VAL A 498 6.91 -14.85 20.41
N ASN A 499 5.95 -15.73 20.16
CA ASN A 499 4.55 -15.40 19.90
C ASN A 499 4.37 -14.40 18.75
N GLY A 500 5.07 -14.66 17.64
CA GLY A 500 4.99 -13.85 16.42
C GLY A 500 5.74 -12.53 16.51
N ALA A 501 6.60 -12.32 17.52
CA ALA A 501 7.36 -11.09 17.71
C ALA A 501 8.84 -11.37 18.06
N PRO A 502 9.76 -10.41 17.82
CA PRO A 502 11.15 -10.56 18.23
C PRO A 502 11.30 -10.72 19.75
N GLY A 503 11.99 -11.78 20.18
CA GLY A 503 12.27 -12.10 21.57
C GLY A 503 13.50 -12.99 21.75
N GLY A 504 13.69 -13.50 22.96
CA GLY A 504 14.85 -14.33 23.32
C GLY A 504 16.18 -13.56 23.44
N GLU A 505 17.27 -14.31 23.64
CA GLU A 505 18.61 -13.74 23.69
C GLU A 505 19.14 -13.48 22.26
N PRO A 506 19.53 -12.25 21.90
CA PRO A 506 19.93 -11.93 20.55
C PRO A 506 21.34 -12.44 20.22
N ALA A 507 21.50 -13.03 19.04
CA ALA A 507 22.82 -13.18 18.42
C ALA A 507 23.18 -11.87 17.68
N SER A 508 24.36 -11.32 17.94
CA SER A 508 24.79 -10.06 17.32
C SER A 508 25.75 -10.29 16.16
N SER A 509 25.59 -9.52 15.09
CA SER A 509 26.56 -9.47 14.00
C SER A 509 27.82 -8.69 14.37
N GLY A 510 28.85 -8.76 13.52
CA GLY A 510 29.90 -7.76 13.48
C GLY A 510 29.33 -6.35 13.22
N LYS A 511 30.00 -5.33 13.75
CA LYS A 511 29.63 -3.92 13.54
C LYS A 511 30.17 -3.40 12.21
N VAL A 512 29.37 -2.57 11.55
CA VAL A 512 29.71 -1.85 10.32
C VAL A 512 29.78 -0.36 10.65
N SER A 513 30.91 0.28 10.35
CA SER A 513 31.06 1.72 10.51
C SER A 513 30.25 2.45 9.44
N VAL A 514 29.40 3.40 9.84
CA VAL A 514 28.61 4.20 8.88
C VAL A 514 29.53 4.99 7.94
N ALA A 515 30.72 5.38 8.40
CA ALA A 515 31.72 6.09 7.58
C ALA A 515 32.18 5.29 6.36
N SER A 516 32.13 3.95 6.43
CA SER A 516 32.51 3.05 5.34
C SER A 516 31.46 2.97 4.23
N LEU A 517 30.21 3.37 4.51
CA LEU A 517 29.15 3.45 3.52
C LEU A 517 29.28 4.78 2.79
N PRO A 518 29.29 4.83 1.46
CA PRO A 518 29.39 6.10 0.75
C PRO A 518 28.10 6.91 0.90
N MET A 519 28.25 8.24 0.87
CA MET A 519 27.13 9.18 0.95
C MET A 519 26.37 9.31 -0.37
N GLU A 520 27.01 8.97 -1.48
CA GLU A 520 26.46 9.07 -2.83
C GLU A 520 26.20 7.67 -3.44
N GLY A 521 25.30 7.63 -4.42
CA GLY A 521 24.73 6.40 -4.96
C GLY A 521 23.61 5.86 -4.06
N GLY A 522 22.60 5.25 -4.67
CA GLY A 522 21.40 4.76 -3.99
C GLY A 522 21.62 3.59 -3.04
N TYR A 523 20.58 2.80 -2.86
CA TYR A 523 20.58 1.65 -1.95
C TYR A 523 21.58 0.59 -2.39
N ARG A 524 22.18 -0.10 -1.42
CA ARG A 524 23.13 -1.20 -1.65
C ARG A 524 23.03 -2.25 -0.57
N TRP A 525 23.51 -3.45 -0.89
CA TRP A 525 23.69 -4.50 0.09
C TRP A 525 24.82 -4.13 1.06
N VAL A 526 24.47 -3.86 2.32
CA VAL A 526 25.41 -3.74 3.43
C VAL A 526 25.45 -5.08 4.14
N VAL A 527 26.63 -5.71 4.17
CA VAL A 527 26.82 -7.07 4.70
C VAL A 527 27.17 -6.99 6.19
N PHE A 528 26.42 -7.72 7.01
CA PHE A 528 26.65 -7.88 8.44
C PHE A 528 27.06 -9.33 8.74
N PRO A 529 28.34 -9.59 9.08
CA PRO A 529 28.84 -10.94 9.26
C PRO A 529 28.37 -11.53 10.60
N PHE A 530 27.95 -12.79 10.58
CA PHE A 530 27.62 -13.61 11.76
C PHE A 530 28.62 -14.76 11.99
N ASN A 531 29.71 -14.77 11.22
CA ASN A 531 30.75 -15.81 11.23
C ASN A 531 32.03 -15.38 11.96
N SER A 532 31.91 -14.64 13.08
CA SER A 532 33.10 -14.25 13.85
C SER A 532 33.84 -15.49 14.38
N MET A 533 35.16 -15.40 14.54
CA MET A 533 35.98 -16.52 15.04
C MET A 533 35.57 -17.03 16.45
N ALA A 534 34.74 -16.30 17.19
CA ALA A 534 34.34 -16.61 18.55
C ALA A 534 33.01 -17.38 18.68
N SER A 535 32.13 -17.38 17.67
CA SER A 535 30.85 -18.11 17.72
C SER A 535 30.25 -18.31 16.32
N LYS A 536 29.89 -19.56 16.00
CA LYS A 536 29.10 -19.90 14.81
C LYS A 536 27.62 -19.79 15.16
N VAL A 537 26.84 -19.05 14.37
CA VAL A 537 25.39 -18.98 14.55
C VAL A 537 24.72 -20.08 13.75
N VAL A 538 24.21 -21.10 14.45
CA VAL A 538 23.42 -22.18 13.87
C VAL A 538 21.99 -22.05 14.35
N LEU A 539 21.06 -21.94 13.40
CA LEU A 539 19.64 -21.83 13.66
C LEU A 539 18.95 -23.16 13.36
N THR A 540 17.98 -23.54 14.18
CA THR A 540 17.04 -24.62 13.89
C THR A 540 15.97 -24.15 12.89
N PRO A 541 15.18 -25.06 12.30
CA PRO A 541 14.01 -24.66 11.53
C PRO A 541 13.05 -23.81 12.37
N GLY A 542 12.53 -22.74 11.79
CA GLY A 542 11.60 -21.83 12.45
C GLY A 542 11.68 -20.40 11.92
N ARG A 543 10.90 -19.51 12.55
CA ARG A 543 10.89 -18.08 12.30
C ARG A 543 11.92 -17.35 13.16
N TYR A 544 12.53 -16.34 12.57
CA TYR A 544 13.54 -15.49 13.19
C TYR A 544 13.37 -14.03 12.76
N TRP A 545 13.91 -13.11 13.55
CA TRP A 545 13.80 -11.67 13.32
C TRP A 545 15.16 -11.02 13.17
N VAL A 546 15.31 -10.20 12.14
CA VAL A 546 16.45 -9.31 11.93
C VAL A 546 16.09 -7.92 12.45
N VAL A 547 16.87 -7.42 13.38
CA VAL A 547 16.69 -6.10 13.96
C VAL A 547 17.94 -5.25 13.75
N LEU A 548 17.80 -4.14 13.02
CA LEU A 548 18.90 -3.19 12.85
C LEU A 548 19.08 -2.38 14.13
N ARG A 549 20.33 -2.31 14.57
CA ARG A 549 20.79 -1.50 15.69
C ARG A 549 21.83 -0.51 15.23
N TYR A 550 21.90 0.59 15.96
CA TYR A 550 22.83 1.66 15.66
C TYR A 550 23.28 2.38 16.92
N SER A 551 24.39 3.10 16.81
CA SER A 551 24.90 3.99 17.85
C SER A 551 25.55 5.22 17.23
N GLY A 552 25.70 6.29 18.02
CA GLY A 552 26.35 7.52 17.56
C GLY A 552 25.47 8.30 16.58
N ASP A 553 26.10 8.89 15.57
CA ASP A 553 25.48 9.84 14.63
C ASP A 553 25.01 9.20 13.31
N ALA A 554 24.82 7.87 13.27
CA ALA A 554 24.43 7.18 12.04
C ALA A 554 23.05 7.66 11.53
N ILE A 555 22.98 8.02 10.24
CA ILE A 555 21.73 8.38 9.56
C ILE A 555 21.60 7.52 8.31
N CYS A 556 20.69 6.53 8.36
CA CYS A 556 20.48 5.57 7.27
C CYS A 556 18.99 5.29 7.03
N ASN A 557 18.67 4.99 5.76
CA ASN A 557 17.40 4.39 5.37
C ASN A 557 17.54 2.91 5.04
N TRP A 558 16.46 2.17 5.24
CA TRP A 558 16.28 0.80 4.78
C TRP A 558 15.17 0.75 3.73
N PHE A 559 15.50 0.23 2.54
CA PHE A 559 14.55 0.06 1.44
C PHE A 559 13.50 -1.01 1.77
N TYR A 560 12.26 -0.78 1.35
CA TYR A 560 11.13 -1.70 1.54
C TYR A 560 10.27 -1.85 0.28
N ILE A 561 9.43 -2.89 0.28
CA ILE A 561 8.43 -3.21 -0.75
C ILE A 561 7.03 -3.27 -0.10
N TYR A 562 6.01 -2.67 -0.74
CA TYR A 562 4.62 -2.71 -0.27
C TYR A 562 3.97 -4.08 -0.31
N GLY A 563 3.04 -4.31 0.62
CA GLY A 563 2.04 -5.40 0.56
C GLY A 563 2.44 -6.69 1.25
N ASN A 564 3.63 -6.72 1.88
CA ASN A 564 4.29 -7.90 2.43
C ASN A 564 4.31 -9.12 1.48
N PRO A 565 4.79 -8.97 0.23
CA PRO A 565 4.79 -10.08 -0.72
C PRO A 565 5.79 -11.19 -0.37
N TYR A 566 6.62 -11.02 0.67
CA TYR A 566 7.65 -11.97 1.05
C TYR A 566 7.55 -12.36 2.52
N GLY A 567 6.98 -13.54 2.77
CA GLY A 567 6.85 -14.10 4.10
C GLY A 567 5.45 -13.89 4.65
N SER A 568 5.33 -13.61 5.94
CA SER A 568 4.04 -13.54 6.60
C SER A 568 3.46 -12.12 6.64
N PRO A 569 2.13 -12.01 6.78
CA PRO A 569 1.39 -10.76 7.03
C PRO A 569 1.77 -10.07 8.34
N ASP A 570 2.62 -10.64 9.17
CA ASP A 570 3.14 -9.98 10.36
C ASP A 570 4.66 -9.83 10.32
N GLY A 571 5.27 -10.11 9.17
CA GLY A 571 6.71 -10.22 8.96
C GLY A 571 7.50 -8.92 9.15
N THR A 572 6.84 -7.79 9.35
CA THR A 572 7.52 -6.53 9.67
C THR A 572 6.87 -5.88 10.86
N ARG A 573 7.68 -5.65 11.90
CA ARG A 573 7.24 -5.05 13.16
C ARG A 573 8.07 -3.83 13.50
N SER A 574 7.47 -2.92 14.25
CA SER A 574 8.16 -1.77 14.80
C SER A 574 7.76 -1.50 16.25
N ARG A 575 8.60 -0.69 16.92
CA ARG A 575 8.38 -0.20 18.28
C ARG A 575 9.10 1.12 18.49
N TRP A 576 8.58 1.98 19.36
CA TRP A 576 9.34 3.17 19.77
C TRP A 576 10.54 2.77 20.63
N ALA A 577 11.64 3.51 20.49
CA ALA A 577 12.82 3.34 21.33
C ALA A 577 12.43 3.50 22.80
N GLY A 578 12.72 2.48 23.61
CA GLY A 578 12.36 2.40 25.02
C GLY A 578 11.11 1.59 25.32
N GLU A 579 10.29 1.26 24.33
CA GLU A 579 9.19 0.32 24.49
C GLU A 579 9.69 -1.13 24.38
N ALA A 580 9.14 -2.02 25.22
CA ALA A 580 9.51 -3.43 25.18
C ALA A 580 8.81 -4.17 24.03
N ALA A 581 7.52 -3.88 23.82
CA ALA A 581 6.65 -4.64 22.93
C ALA A 581 6.82 -4.26 21.45
N TRP A 582 6.88 -5.28 20.59
CA TRP A 582 6.81 -5.16 19.13
C TRP A 582 5.37 -5.30 18.64
N ASN A 583 4.50 -4.40 19.10
CA ASN A 583 3.06 -4.49 18.87
C ASN A 583 2.60 -3.83 17.56
N THR A 584 3.46 -3.07 16.88
CA THR A 584 3.11 -2.39 15.63
C THR A 584 3.54 -3.23 14.45
N ILE A 585 2.59 -3.68 13.63
CA ILE A 585 2.81 -4.43 12.40
C ILE A 585 2.75 -3.48 11.20
N ARG A 586 3.68 -3.63 10.25
CA ARG A 586 3.79 -2.80 9.05
C ARG A 586 3.27 -3.53 7.81
N ASN A 587 2.77 -2.74 6.86
CA ASN A 587 2.21 -3.18 5.57
C ASN A 587 3.28 -3.25 4.44
N TYR A 588 4.56 -3.26 4.78
CA TYR A 588 5.67 -3.40 3.85
C TYR A 588 6.75 -4.32 4.41
N ASP A 589 7.46 -5.03 3.53
CA ASP A 589 8.64 -5.82 3.86
C ASP A 589 9.91 -5.04 3.58
N PHE A 590 10.81 -5.00 4.55
CA PHE A 590 12.16 -4.48 4.34
C PHE A 590 13.03 -5.43 3.53
N ASN A 591 13.92 -4.89 2.69
CA ASN A 591 14.81 -5.69 1.85
C ASN A 591 16.02 -6.26 2.59
N PHE A 592 16.10 -7.58 2.68
CA PHE A 592 17.18 -8.31 3.34
C PHE A 592 17.63 -9.54 2.53
N ARG A 593 18.80 -10.05 2.88
CA ARG A 593 19.35 -11.30 2.34
C ARG A 593 20.08 -12.07 3.42
N VAL A 594 19.64 -13.28 3.74
CA VAL A 594 20.35 -14.21 4.62
C VAL A 594 21.17 -15.16 3.76
N ARG A 595 22.46 -15.30 4.07
CA ARG A 595 23.37 -16.27 3.43
C ARG A 595 23.93 -17.24 4.44
N GLY A 596 24.06 -18.50 4.03
CA GLY A 596 24.54 -19.55 4.89
C GLY A 596 24.65 -20.90 4.19
N ALA A 597 24.66 -21.95 5.00
CA ALA A 597 24.56 -23.33 4.52
C ALA A 597 23.56 -24.11 5.37
N THR A 598 22.70 -24.90 4.71
CA THR A 598 21.75 -25.80 5.36
C THR A 598 22.40 -27.16 5.64
N ALA A 599 21.88 -27.84 6.67
CA ALA A 599 22.25 -29.21 6.98
C ALA A 599 21.93 -30.15 5.78
N SER A 600 22.88 -31.03 5.49
CA SER A 600 22.79 -32.03 4.41
C SER A 600 21.90 -33.21 4.77
#